data_AF-A0A7Y8I9S0-F1
#
_entry.id   AF-A0A7Y8I9S0-F1
#
_cell.length_a   1.000
_cell.length_b   1.000
_cell.length_c   1.000
_cell.angle_alpha   90.00
_cell.angle_beta   90.00
_cell.angle_gamma   90.00
#
_symmetry.space_group_name_H-M   'P 1'
#
loop_
_entity.id
_entity.type
_entity.pdbx_description
1 polymer ?
#
loop_
_entity_poly.entity_id
_entity_poly.type
_entity_poly.pdbx_seq_one_letter_code
_entity_poly.pdbx_strand_id
1 'polypeptide(L)'
;MNSIMISSFFDSNGQLLTNLITDDGKSNIKDVIDFLNQPIKERDYRNSKLNINQLRKFYDTFLKVYNNKVEENEKKIQLLMLKANAEYSAKRLNTNRFKEFLTNRINLVVSKSGEDFTKNLKALKLHLEALVAYYPKN
;
A
#
# COMPACT_ATOMS: atom_id res chain seq x y z
N MET A 1 11.55 -4.65 -14.95
CA MET A 1 10.92 -3.55 -14.18
C MET A 1 11.23 -3.75 -12.71
N ASN A 2 11.84 -2.76 -12.05
CA ASN A 2 12.08 -2.83 -10.60
C ASN A 2 10.75 -2.60 -9.89
N SER A 3 10.26 -3.60 -9.15
CA SER A 3 9.12 -3.45 -8.24
C SER A 3 9.64 -3.37 -6.80
N ILE A 4 9.09 -2.46 -5.99
CA ILE A 4 9.29 -2.51 -4.54
C ILE A 4 8.34 -3.58 -4.01
N MET A 5 8.86 -4.80 -3.91
CA MET A 5 8.19 -5.93 -3.29
C MET A 5 8.73 -6.10 -1.87
N ILE A 6 7.88 -5.88 -0.87
CA ILE A 6 8.17 -6.35 0.49
C ILE A 6 7.57 -7.75 0.64
N SER A 7 8.28 -8.63 1.34
CA SER A 7 7.86 -10.01 1.63
C SER A 7 7.19 -10.16 2.99
N SER A 8 7.41 -9.20 3.89
CA SER A 8 6.87 -9.17 5.25
C SER A 8 6.84 -7.74 5.79
N PHE A 9 5.94 -7.46 6.74
CA PHE A 9 5.97 -6.25 7.56
C PHE A 9 6.80 -6.44 8.85
N PHE A 10 7.20 -7.68 9.14
CA PHE A 10 7.81 -8.08 10.40
C PHE A 10 9.17 -8.71 10.19
N ASP A 11 10.07 -8.53 11.15
CA ASP A 11 11.35 -9.22 11.23
C ASP A 11 11.19 -10.67 11.73
N SER A 12 12.31 -11.38 11.87
CA SER A 12 12.34 -12.76 12.40
C SER A 12 11.86 -12.88 13.84
N ASN A 13 11.83 -11.78 14.59
CA ASN A 13 11.40 -11.71 15.99
C ASN A 13 9.90 -11.33 16.11
N GLY A 14 9.21 -11.12 14.99
CA GLY A 14 7.81 -10.68 14.97
C GLY A 14 7.64 -9.18 15.29
N GLN A 15 8.71 -8.40 15.30
CA GLN A 15 8.65 -6.95 15.47
C GLN A 15 8.36 -6.27 14.14
N LEU A 16 7.59 -5.18 14.18
CA LEU A 16 7.34 -4.38 12.99
C LEU A 16 8.68 -3.83 12.45
N LEU A 17 8.91 -3.99 11.15
CA LEU A 17 10.04 -3.40 10.46
C LEU A 17 9.90 -1.87 10.45
N THR A 18 10.50 -1.20 11.44
CA THR A 18 10.40 0.25 11.63
C THR A 18 10.93 1.03 10.45
N ASN A 19 11.93 0.50 9.75
CA ASN A 19 12.44 1.08 8.50
C ASN A 19 11.35 1.21 7.42
N LEU A 20 10.27 0.42 7.42
CA LEU A 20 9.18 0.58 6.45
C LEU A 20 8.34 1.84 6.68
N ILE A 21 8.39 2.43 7.88
CA ILE A 21 7.61 3.61 8.25
C ILE A 21 8.46 4.85 8.54
N THR A 22 9.79 4.72 8.54
CA THR A 22 10.76 5.83 8.60
C THR A 22 11.36 6.13 7.23
N ASP A 23 12.07 7.24 7.09
CA ASP A 23 12.78 7.65 5.88
C ASP A 23 14.28 7.30 5.88
N ASP A 24 14.71 6.49 6.85
CA ASP A 24 16.06 5.93 6.96
C ASP A 24 16.15 4.49 6.43
N GLY A 25 17.28 4.15 5.79
CA GLY A 25 17.57 2.77 5.33
C GLY A 25 16.98 2.40 3.96
N LYS A 26 17.11 1.12 3.58
CA LYS A 26 16.59 0.59 2.30
C LYS A 26 15.16 0.05 2.45
N SER A 27 14.41 0.09 1.35
CA SER A 27 13.01 -0.37 1.24
C SER A 27 12.04 0.39 2.16
N ASN A 28 12.40 1.62 2.50
CA ASN A 28 11.73 2.44 3.48
C ASN A 28 10.62 3.32 2.86
N ILE A 29 10.03 4.24 3.64
CA ILE A 29 8.94 5.06 3.13
C ILE A 29 9.39 6.02 2.02
N LYS A 30 10.64 6.48 2.08
CA LYS A 30 11.22 7.35 1.06
C LYS A 30 11.40 6.61 -0.26
N ASP A 31 11.97 5.41 -0.24
CA ASP A 31 12.11 4.56 -1.41
C ASP A 31 10.74 4.24 -2.02
N VAL A 32 9.71 4.00 -1.20
CA VAL A 32 8.33 3.82 -1.65
C VAL A 32 7.82 5.08 -2.35
N ILE A 33 8.00 6.26 -1.76
CA ILE A 33 7.56 7.53 -2.36
C ILE A 33 8.27 7.78 -3.68
N ASP A 34 9.58 7.59 -3.73
CA ASP A 34 10.39 7.75 -4.94
C ASP A 34 9.95 6.76 -6.03
N PHE A 35 9.69 5.52 -5.63
CA PHE A 35 9.09 4.53 -6.52
C PHE A 35 7.75 5.01 -7.06
N LEU A 36 6.80 5.39 -6.22
CA LEU A 36 5.46 5.82 -6.65
C LEU A 36 5.49 7.04 -7.59
N ASN A 37 6.42 7.97 -7.35
CA ASN A 37 6.54 9.22 -8.09
C ASN A 37 7.31 9.09 -9.40
N GLN A 38 8.10 8.04 -9.61
CA GLN A 38 8.92 7.90 -10.80
C GLN A 38 8.05 7.80 -12.07
N PRO A 39 8.13 8.77 -12.99
CA PRO A 39 7.37 8.73 -14.22
C PRO A 39 7.93 7.66 -15.16
N ILE A 40 7.04 6.90 -15.81
CA ILE A 40 7.40 5.93 -16.85
C ILE A 40 6.50 6.18 -18.06
N LYS A 41 7.08 6.20 -19.26
CA LYS A 41 6.35 6.28 -20.53
C LYS A 41 6.89 5.21 -21.48
N GLU A 42 6.46 3.99 -21.27
CA GLU A 42 6.73 2.86 -22.16
C GLU A 42 5.46 2.56 -23.00
N ARG A 43 5.62 1.80 -24.08
CA ARG A 43 4.55 1.51 -25.05
C ARG A 43 3.31 0.91 -24.37
N ASP A 44 3.53 -0.06 -23.49
CA ASP A 44 2.48 -0.85 -22.83
C ASP A 44 2.39 -0.58 -21.32
N TYR A 45 3.18 0.38 -20.81
CA TYR A 45 3.20 0.72 -19.40
C TYR A 45 3.45 2.22 -19.18
N ARG A 46 2.57 2.86 -18.41
CA ARG A 46 2.70 4.27 -18.07
C ARG A 46 2.56 4.46 -16.57
N ASN A 47 3.44 5.28 -16.00
CA ASN A 47 3.29 5.78 -14.64
C ASN A 47 3.28 7.31 -14.65
N SER A 48 2.17 7.88 -14.20
CA SER A 48 2.02 9.28 -13.83
C SER A 48 2.15 9.39 -12.32
N LYS A 49 2.71 10.51 -11.86
CA LYS A 49 2.78 10.86 -10.45
C LYS A 49 1.38 10.82 -9.81
N LEU A 50 1.23 10.08 -8.72
CA LEU A 50 -0.02 10.02 -7.95
C LEU A 50 -0.21 11.35 -7.20
N ASN A 51 -1.38 11.95 -7.29
CA ASN A 51 -1.72 13.17 -6.55
C ASN A 51 -1.96 12.83 -5.06
N ILE A 52 -1.46 13.67 -4.14
CA ILE A 52 -1.68 13.50 -2.69
C ILE A 52 -3.16 13.33 -2.31
N ASN A 53 -4.08 14.06 -2.97
CA ASN A 53 -5.51 13.95 -2.71
C ASN A 53 -6.09 12.61 -3.20
N GLN A 54 -5.52 12.04 -4.26
CA GLN A 54 -5.88 10.68 -4.69
C GLN A 54 -5.40 9.66 -3.65
N LEU A 55 -4.15 9.79 -3.19
CA LEU A 55 -3.61 8.94 -2.13
C LEU A 55 -4.46 8.99 -0.86
N ARG A 56 -4.84 10.20 -0.41
CA ARG A 56 -5.73 10.39 0.75
C ARG A 56 -7.08 9.71 0.56
N LYS A 57 -7.71 9.83 -0.60
CA LYS A 57 -8.98 9.12 -0.89
C LYS A 57 -8.83 7.60 -0.77
N PHE A 58 -7.72 7.04 -1.24
CA PHE A 58 -7.44 5.61 -1.07
C PHE A 58 -7.24 5.25 0.40
N TYR A 59 -6.49 6.07 1.14
CA TYR A 59 -6.28 5.89 2.56
C TYR A 59 -7.58 6.00 3.38
N ASP A 60 -8.43 6.97 3.10
CA ASP A 60 -9.75 7.11 3.75
C ASP A 60 -10.65 5.90 3.46
N THR A 61 -10.61 5.39 2.23
CA THR A 61 -11.32 4.16 1.87
C THR A 61 -10.77 2.96 2.64
N PHE A 62 -9.45 2.84 2.75
CA PHE A 62 -8.82 1.83 3.59
C PHE A 62 -9.22 1.96 5.07
N LEU A 63 -9.25 3.18 5.61
CA LEU A 63 -9.65 3.43 7.00
C LEU A 63 -11.09 2.98 7.27
N LYS A 64 -12.00 3.16 6.31
CA LYS A 64 -13.36 2.62 6.42
C LYS A 64 -13.33 1.10 6.56
N VAL A 65 -12.57 0.39 5.72
CA VAL A 65 -12.39 -1.07 5.82
C VAL A 65 -11.76 -1.48 7.15
N TYR A 66 -10.71 -0.78 7.57
CA TYR A 66 -9.99 -1.05 8.81
C TYR A 66 -10.92 -0.91 10.04
N ASN A 67 -11.65 0.20 10.12
CA ASN A 67 -12.51 0.54 11.26
C ASN A 67 -13.86 -0.19 11.25
N ASN A 68 -14.26 -0.79 10.13
CA ASN A 68 -15.50 -1.54 10.04
C ASN A 68 -15.47 -2.76 10.98
N LYS A 69 -16.53 -2.98 11.76
CA LYS A 69 -16.63 -4.08 12.74
C LYS A 69 -17.29 -5.30 12.09
N VAL A 70 -16.59 -5.88 11.12
CA VAL A 70 -17.03 -7.07 10.40
C VAL A 70 -16.03 -8.21 10.59
N GLU A 71 -16.49 -9.43 10.28
CA GLU A 71 -15.65 -10.63 10.35
C GLU A 71 -14.46 -10.57 9.39
N GLU A 72 -13.44 -11.38 9.67
CA GLU A 72 -12.20 -11.44 8.90
C GLU A 72 -12.45 -11.67 7.41
N ASN A 73 -13.31 -12.62 7.05
CA ASN A 73 -13.60 -12.96 5.66
C ASN A 73 -14.21 -11.77 4.91
N GLU A 74 -15.16 -11.08 5.52
CA GLU A 74 -15.75 -9.88 4.94
C GLU A 74 -14.72 -8.75 4.81
N LYS A 75 -13.87 -8.58 5.82
CA LYS A 75 -12.79 -7.59 5.77
C LYS A 75 -11.77 -7.90 4.67
N LYS A 76 -11.43 -9.18 4.45
CA LYS A 76 -10.59 -9.62 3.31
C LYS A 76 -11.25 -9.30 1.98
N ILE A 77 -12.56 -9.54 1.83
CA ILE A 77 -13.31 -9.17 0.63
C ILE A 77 -13.24 -7.65 0.39
N GLN A 78 -13.45 -6.84 1.43
CA GLN A 78 -13.36 -5.38 1.34
C GLN A 78 -11.95 -4.90 0.93
N LEU A 79 -10.89 -5.55 1.43
CA LEU A 79 -9.51 -5.30 0.99
C LEU A 79 -9.31 -5.68 -0.49
N LEU A 80 -9.86 -6.80 -0.94
CA LEU A 80 -9.79 -7.20 -2.36
C LEU A 80 -10.56 -6.23 -3.27
N MET A 81 -11.68 -5.67 -2.80
CA MET A 81 -12.38 -4.59 -3.51
C MET A 81 -11.54 -3.31 -3.60
N LEU A 82 -10.84 -2.94 -2.53
CA LEU A 82 -9.91 -1.81 -2.54
C LEU A 82 -8.76 -2.02 -3.53
N LYS A 83 -8.21 -3.25 -3.60
CA LYS A 83 -7.22 -3.64 -4.61
C LYS A 83 -7.77 -3.47 -6.04
N ALA A 84 -8.97 -3.98 -6.31
CA ALA A 84 -9.61 -3.84 -7.63
C ALA A 84 -9.84 -2.37 -8.01
N ASN A 85 -10.19 -1.52 -7.05
CA ASN A 85 -10.32 -0.07 -7.27
C ASN A 85 -8.99 0.57 -7.67
N ALA A 86 -7.86 0.17 -7.06
CA ALA A 86 -6.55 0.66 -7.45
C ALA A 86 -6.14 0.19 -8.86
N GLU A 87 -6.47 -1.05 -9.23
CA GLU A 87 -6.26 -1.57 -10.59
C GLU A 87 -7.06 -0.79 -11.64
N TYR A 88 -8.33 -0.51 -11.35
CA TYR A 88 -9.18 0.30 -12.22
C TYR A 88 -8.65 1.74 -12.34
N SER A 89 -8.30 2.37 -11.21
CA SER A 89 -7.76 3.72 -11.17
C SER A 89 -6.44 3.84 -11.92
N ALA A 90 -5.58 2.82 -11.85
CA ALA A 90 -4.32 2.79 -12.58
C ALA A 90 -4.50 2.80 -14.09
N LYS A 91 -5.50 2.11 -14.63
CA LYS A 91 -5.80 2.16 -16.08
C LYS A 91 -6.25 3.55 -16.53
N ARG A 92 -7.05 4.24 -15.70
CA ARG A 92 -7.60 5.57 -16.03
C ARG A 92 -6.59 6.70 -15.83
N LEU A 93 -5.79 6.63 -14.77
CA LEU A 93 -4.93 7.72 -14.30
C LEU A 93 -3.43 7.47 -14.53
N ASN A 94 -3.08 6.29 -15.09
CA ASN A 94 -1.72 5.81 -15.25
C ASN A 94 -0.95 5.71 -13.92
N THR A 95 -1.59 5.33 -12.81
CA THR A 95 -0.93 5.20 -11.49
C THR A 95 -0.47 3.75 -11.24
N ASN A 96 0.23 3.16 -12.21
CA ASN A 96 0.57 1.73 -12.19
C ASN A 96 1.47 1.33 -11.02
N ARG A 97 2.40 2.19 -10.61
CA ARG A 97 3.25 1.91 -9.45
C ARG A 97 2.48 1.94 -8.14
N PHE A 98 1.47 2.80 -8.02
CA PHE A 98 0.56 2.77 -6.87
C PHE A 98 -0.25 1.49 -6.80
N LYS A 99 -0.76 1.02 -7.95
CA LYS A 99 -1.40 -0.31 -8.04
C LYS A 99 -0.46 -1.41 -7.58
N GLU A 100 0.78 -1.46 -8.08
CA GLU A 100 1.76 -2.46 -7.67
C GLU A 100 2.06 -2.42 -6.17
N PHE A 101 2.28 -1.22 -5.64
CA PHE A 101 2.46 -0.99 -4.22
C PHE A 101 1.28 -1.55 -3.40
N LEU A 102 0.06 -1.15 -3.71
CA LEU A 102 -1.11 -1.51 -2.93
C LEU A 102 -1.45 -3.00 -3.07
N THR A 103 -1.33 -3.56 -4.27
CA THR A 103 -1.56 -4.99 -4.53
C THR A 103 -0.60 -5.86 -3.73
N ASN A 104 0.69 -5.56 -3.71
CA ASN A 104 1.66 -6.31 -2.91
C ASN A 104 1.27 -6.29 -1.42
N ARG A 105 0.93 -5.12 -0.89
CA ARG A 105 0.59 -4.92 0.53
C ARG A 105 -0.72 -5.63 0.92
N ILE A 106 -1.76 -5.51 0.10
CA ILE A 106 -3.04 -6.19 0.35
C ILE A 106 -2.86 -7.71 0.27
N ASN A 107 -2.16 -8.22 -0.75
CA ASN A 107 -1.91 -9.65 -0.89
C ASN A 107 -1.20 -10.24 0.34
N LEU A 108 -0.24 -9.51 0.93
CA LEU A 108 0.42 -9.93 2.17
C LEU A 108 -0.59 -10.07 3.32
N VAL A 109 -1.48 -9.08 3.52
CA VAL A 109 -2.48 -9.13 4.59
C VAL A 109 -3.49 -10.25 4.36
N VAL A 110 -4.08 -10.36 3.17
CA VAL A 110 -5.15 -11.33 2.90
C VAL A 110 -4.67 -12.78 2.91
N SER A 111 -3.37 -13.02 2.74
CA SER A 111 -2.75 -14.35 2.83
C SER A 111 -2.66 -14.90 4.27
N LYS A 112 -2.92 -14.07 5.28
CA LYS A 112 -2.86 -14.42 6.70
C LYS A 112 -4.24 -14.70 7.27
N SER A 113 -4.28 -15.30 8.45
CA SER A 113 -5.53 -15.61 9.17
C SER A 113 -5.41 -15.34 10.67
N GLY A 114 -6.53 -15.10 11.35
CA GLY A 114 -6.61 -14.94 12.79
C GLY A 114 -5.80 -13.75 13.34
N GLU A 115 -5.00 -13.99 14.37
CA GLU A 115 -4.16 -12.94 14.97
C GLU A 115 -3.15 -12.37 13.96
N ASP A 116 -2.58 -13.21 13.10
CA ASP A 116 -1.61 -12.76 12.10
C ASP A 116 -2.27 -11.83 11.07
N PHE A 117 -3.52 -12.12 10.67
CA PHE A 117 -4.29 -11.20 9.84
C PHE A 117 -4.44 -9.84 10.53
N THR A 118 -4.83 -9.83 11.80
CA THR A 118 -5.03 -8.59 12.57
C THR A 118 -3.74 -7.78 12.71
N LYS A 119 -2.62 -8.45 13.02
CA LYS A 119 -1.29 -7.83 13.11
C LYS A 119 -0.86 -7.23 11.77
N ASN A 120 -1.00 -7.98 10.67
CA ASN A 120 -0.64 -7.51 9.34
C ASN A 120 -1.54 -6.36 8.86
N LEU A 121 -2.84 -6.40 9.17
CA LEU A 121 -3.75 -5.31 8.86
C LEU A 121 -3.38 -4.01 9.60
N LYS A 122 -2.99 -4.11 10.88
CA LYS A 122 -2.49 -2.97 11.65
C LYS A 122 -1.16 -2.44 11.10
N ALA A 123 -0.24 -3.33 10.71
CA ALA A 123 1.01 -2.93 10.06
C ALA A 123 0.77 -2.20 8.73
N LEU A 124 -0.15 -2.68 7.91
CA LEU A 124 -0.56 -2.01 6.68
C LEU A 124 -1.14 -0.62 6.96
N LYS A 125 -1.97 -0.48 8.00
CA LYS A 125 -2.48 0.83 8.42
C LYS A 125 -1.35 1.81 8.71
N LEU A 126 -0.38 1.41 9.55
CA LEU A 126 0.77 2.26 9.89
C LEU A 126 1.60 2.64 8.67
N HIS A 127 1.78 1.70 7.73
CA HIS A 127 2.52 1.96 6.50
C HIS A 127 1.78 2.95 5.57
N LEU A 128 0.45 2.83 5.44
CA LEU A 128 -0.34 3.80 4.69
C LEU A 128 -0.39 5.17 5.38
N GLU A 129 -0.42 5.20 6.71
CA GLU A 129 -0.32 6.42 7.52
C GLU A 129 1.01 7.14 7.27
N ALA A 130 2.12 6.41 7.37
CA ALA A 130 3.45 6.94 7.05
C ALA A 130 3.49 7.43 5.60
N LEU A 131 2.97 6.65 4.65
CA LEU A 131 2.96 7.03 3.25
C LEU A 131 2.25 8.38 3.07
N VAL A 132 1.03 8.54 3.59
CA VAL A 132 0.29 9.81 3.50
C VAL A 132 1.00 10.96 4.21
N ALA A 133 1.65 10.71 5.35
CA ALA A 133 2.34 11.73 6.13
C ALA A 133 3.60 12.26 5.44
N TYR A 134 4.40 11.37 4.85
CA TYR A 134 5.66 11.71 4.19
C TYR A 134 5.50 12.04 2.69
N TYR A 135 4.34 11.75 2.08
CA TYR A 135 4.14 12.01 0.65
C TYR A 135 4.19 13.51 0.32
N PRO A 136 4.96 13.92 -0.71
CA PRO A 136 5.12 15.34 -1.05
C PRO A 136 3.79 15.96 -1.49
N LYS A 137 3.50 17.16 -0.98
CA LYS A 137 2.25 17.89 -1.27
C LYS A 137 2.26 18.62 -2.63
N ASN A 138 3.43 18.70 -3.27
CA ASN A 138 3.67 19.50 -4.48
C ASN A 138 3.29 18.77 -5.76
#